data_AF-A0AAU5X8U5-F1
#
_entry.id   AF-A0AAU5X8U5-F1
#
_cell.length_a   1.000
_cell.length_b   1.000
_cell.length_c   1.000
_cell.angle_alpha   90.00
_cell.angle_beta   90.00
_cell.angle_gamma   90.00
#
_symmetry.space_group_name_H-M   'P 1'
#
loop_
_entity.id
_entity.type
_entity.pdbx_description
1 polymer ?
#
loop_
_entity_poly.entity_id
_entity_poly.type
_entity_poly.pdbx_seq_one_letter_code
_entity_poly.pdbx_strand_id
1 'polypeptide(L)'
;MLFDQSPVGMVFLDRELRARRTNAAFRQLIGLPDEAIIGRRPSEVDDLSIRYWATTRPIHWRTSDGTAWDERTLGEQVIDRGVPVINMHVEWIRAGKRRILSWSGYRVTENGRVLGALLCFLDFTNHAQTITQTHARLDLLERAGSQVGATLDIHHTARELADLAVPELADRISIDLLDQVLQGETLPRTSSDALRFRRVAARDSAASAKIRYEVGDLVTVPVTSPLVVALLRGTSLLVRNPAEVRGRFSDTPAVVEAFLARGVHTLMVVPLVARGVTLGVASFFRAEHPEPYGEADVRLVGDLASRAAVCIDNARLYTREHNTAVTLQRSLLPQHIPQVPGLRIAHRYEPATQTAEVGGDWFDVIPLDTGQVALVVGDVTGHSIHAAALMGQLRTTTAALARRGCPPEDIMRQLSGVAADHDDEIGATCLYALYDRESRRCRFTSAGHLPPALRHPGGSVEFIDVPGGMMLGVGPSRYPATDIELPEDSVLALYTDGLVERPGQDIGTGMSDLARTLTASSARSLDQLCDSVLAGLGAGARDDIALLLARTTAGTAR
;
A
#
# COMPACT_ATOMS: atom_id res chain seq x y z
N MET A 1 -20.38 54.66 -30.36
CA MET A 1 -20.44 53.32 -31.02
C MET A 1 -19.74 52.28 -30.18
N LEU A 2 -18.40 52.15 -30.19
CA LEU A 2 -17.71 51.04 -29.50
C LEU A 2 -18.03 50.93 -27.99
N PHE A 3 -18.09 52.06 -27.27
CA PHE A 3 -18.44 52.11 -25.85
C PHE A 3 -19.86 51.54 -25.57
N ASP A 4 -20.84 51.90 -26.40
CA ASP A 4 -22.25 51.57 -26.20
C ASP A 4 -22.60 50.14 -26.66
N GLN A 5 -21.84 49.62 -27.63
CA GLN A 5 -22.00 48.28 -28.24
C GLN A 5 -21.11 47.21 -27.59
N SER A 6 -20.22 47.59 -26.68
CA SER A 6 -19.32 46.67 -25.98
C SER A 6 -20.11 45.70 -25.07
N PRO A 7 -19.85 44.38 -25.11
CA PRO A 7 -20.39 43.42 -24.15
C PRO A 7 -19.69 43.49 -22.78
N VAL A 8 -18.58 44.22 -22.67
CA VAL A 8 -17.87 44.48 -21.41
C VAL A 8 -18.50 45.69 -20.72
N GLY A 9 -18.74 45.60 -19.42
CA GLY A 9 -19.30 46.72 -18.65
C GLY A 9 -18.31 47.86 -18.57
N MET A 10 -18.67 49.04 -19.11
CA MET A 10 -17.80 50.21 -19.12
C MET A 10 -18.41 51.40 -18.38
N VAL A 11 -17.59 52.08 -17.57
CA VAL A 11 -17.89 53.38 -16.97
C VAL A 11 -16.73 54.35 -17.18
N PHE A 12 -17.03 55.56 -17.60
CA PHE A 12 -16.07 56.65 -17.71
C PHE A 12 -16.22 57.59 -16.51
N LEU A 13 -15.13 57.78 -15.77
CA LEU A 13 -14.99 58.72 -14.66
C LEU A 13 -14.21 59.95 -15.12
N ASP A 14 -14.58 61.14 -14.65
CA ASP A 14 -13.76 62.35 -14.85
C ASP A 14 -12.53 62.40 -13.92
N ARG A 15 -11.79 63.50 -13.95
CA ARG A 15 -10.59 63.73 -13.13
C ARG A 15 -10.91 63.76 -11.64
N GLU A 16 -12.13 64.15 -11.27
CA GLU A 16 -12.64 64.18 -9.90
C GLU A 16 -13.28 62.84 -9.50
N LEU A 17 -13.10 61.79 -10.31
CA LEU A 17 -13.65 60.43 -10.19
C LEU A 17 -15.18 60.33 -10.24
N ARG A 18 -15.88 61.35 -10.75
CA ARG A 18 -17.34 61.32 -10.92
C ARG A 18 -17.70 60.60 -12.21
N ALA A 19 -18.65 59.67 -12.14
CA ALA A 19 -19.10 58.94 -13.31
C ALA A 19 -19.81 59.87 -14.30
N ARG A 20 -19.32 59.95 -15.54
CA ARG A 20 -19.89 60.79 -16.60
C ARG A 20 -20.63 59.99 -17.66
N ARG A 21 -20.37 58.69 -17.77
CA ARG A 21 -21.06 57.82 -18.74
C ARG A 21 -20.96 56.35 -18.33
N THR A 22 -22.03 55.59 -18.50
CA THR A 22 -22.01 54.12 -18.43
C THR A 22 -22.54 53.51 -19.72
N ASN A 23 -22.21 52.24 -20.01
CA ASN A 23 -22.82 51.49 -21.11
C ASN A 23 -23.94 50.55 -20.62
N ALA A 24 -24.64 49.89 -21.55
CA ALA A 24 -25.72 48.97 -21.20
C ALA A 24 -25.20 47.74 -20.40
N ALA A 25 -24.06 47.19 -20.79
CA ALA A 25 -23.43 46.05 -20.11
C ALA A 25 -23.06 46.38 -18.65
N PHE A 26 -22.58 47.59 -18.36
CA PHE A 26 -22.25 48.02 -16.99
C PHE A 26 -23.51 48.08 -16.13
N ARG A 27 -24.55 48.75 -16.62
CA ARG A 27 -25.85 48.87 -15.92
C ARG A 27 -26.51 47.50 -15.70
N GLN A 28 -26.38 46.57 -16.64
CA GLN A 28 -26.86 45.19 -16.48
C GLN A 28 -26.02 44.40 -15.46
N LEU A 29 -24.69 44.57 -15.47
CA LEU A 29 -23.78 43.90 -14.54
C LEU A 29 -24.04 44.34 -13.10
N ILE A 30 -24.03 45.65 -12.85
CA ILE A 30 -24.22 46.24 -11.52
C ILE A 30 -25.69 46.30 -11.10
N GLY A 31 -26.62 46.23 -12.05
CA GLY A 31 -28.06 46.34 -11.86
C GLY A 31 -28.50 47.64 -11.16
N LEU A 32 -28.00 48.79 -11.62
CA LEU A 32 -28.44 50.14 -11.27
C LEU A 32 -28.66 50.97 -12.55
N PRO A 33 -29.60 51.93 -12.54
CA PRO A 33 -29.83 52.85 -13.65
C PRO A 33 -28.89 54.07 -13.58
N ASP A 34 -28.79 54.86 -14.66
CA ASP A 34 -27.83 55.97 -14.75
C ASP A 34 -28.09 57.09 -13.72
N GLU A 35 -29.34 57.35 -13.34
CA GLU A 35 -29.72 58.39 -12.38
C GLU A 35 -29.14 58.12 -10.98
N ALA A 36 -28.79 56.87 -10.67
CA ALA A 36 -28.14 56.48 -9.42
C ALA A 36 -26.61 56.62 -9.46
N ILE A 37 -26.01 56.77 -10.65
CA ILE A 37 -24.55 56.64 -10.87
C ILE A 37 -23.95 57.94 -11.42
N ILE A 38 -24.57 58.54 -12.44
CA ILE A 38 -24.02 59.67 -13.18
C ILE A 38 -23.94 60.91 -12.29
N GLY A 39 -22.81 61.62 -12.37
CA GLY A 39 -22.46 62.77 -11.55
C GLY A 39 -21.95 62.40 -10.15
N ARG A 40 -22.16 61.17 -9.68
CA ARG A 40 -21.68 60.68 -8.38
C ARG A 40 -20.28 60.08 -8.49
N ARG A 41 -19.54 60.11 -7.39
CA ARG A 41 -18.34 59.28 -7.21
C ARG A 41 -18.72 57.84 -6.86
N PRO A 42 -17.78 56.89 -7.02
CA PRO A 42 -17.24 56.27 -5.82
C PRO A 42 -18.23 55.76 -4.78
N SER A 43 -18.02 56.28 -3.58
CA SER A 43 -18.74 56.00 -2.34
C SER A 43 -20.04 56.80 -2.18
N GLU A 44 -20.43 57.59 -3.18
CA GLU A 44 -21.65 58.40 -3.17
C GLU A 44 -22.89 57.65 -3.73
N VAL A 45 -22.73 56.42 -4.24
CA VAL A 45 -23.84 55.61 -4.79
C VAL A 45 -24.49 54.75 -3.70
N ASP A 46 -25.82 54.81 -3.59
CA ASP A 46 -26.56 54.34 -2.41
C ASP A 46 -26.89 52.83 -2.34
N ASP A 47 -26.44 52.00 -3.29
CA ASP A 47 -26.48 50.54 -3.14
C ASP A 47 -25.27 50.10 -2.29
N LEU A 48 -25.50 49.41 -1.17
CA LEU A 48 -24.43 48.94 -0.27
C LEU A 48 -23.37 48.10 -1.00
N SER A 49 -23.76 47.28 -1.98
CA SER A 49 -22.82 46.47 -2.78
C SER A 49 -21.95 47.30 -3.73
N ILE A 50 -22.28 48.58 -3.89
CA ILE A 50 -21.57 49.59 -4.67
C ILE A 50 -20.97 50.66 -3.73
N ARG A 51 -21.39 50.79 -2.47
CA ARG A 51 -20.64 51.61 -1.49
C ARG A 51 -19.22 51.05 -1.21
N TYR A 52 -19.00 49.75 -1.47
CA TYR A 52 -17.74 49.03 -1.22
C TYR A 52 -16.67 49.02 -2.34
N TRP A 53 -16.88 49.52 -3.57
CA TRP A 53 -15.75 49.71 -4.54
C TRP A 53 -14.91 50.95 -4.24
N ALA A 54 -15.18 51.62 -3.11
CA ALA A 54 -14.88 53.04 -2.97
C ALA A 54 -14.15 53.41 -1.67
N THR A 55 -14.76 53.20 -0.50
CA THR A 55 -14.14 53.60 0.78
C THR A 55 -14.48 52.69 1.98
N THR A 56 -13.53 52.63 2.93
CA THR A 56 -13.59 52.06 4.31
C THR A 56 -13.56 50.53 4.56
N ARG A 57 -12.32 49.99 4.67
CA ARG A 57 -11.75 49.02 5.66
C ARG A 57 -12.59 47.81 6.19
N PRO A 58 -11.94 46.67 6.51
CA PRO A 58 -10.98 45.90 5.74
C PRO A 58 -11.36 44.40 5.76
N ILE A 59 -12.21 43.95 4.83
CA ILE A 59 -12.19 42.52 4.43
C ILE A 59 -11.06 42.40 3.40
N HIS A 60 -10.16 41.45 3.57
CA HIS A 60 -8.84 41.50 2.93
C HIS A 60 -8.87 41.53 1.39
N TRP A 61 -8.76 42.73 0.83
CA TRP A 61 -8.35 42.96 -0.56
C TRP A 61 -6.88 42.55 -0.72
N ARG A 62 -6.63 41.27 -0.99
CA ARG A 62 -5.34 40.79 -1.47
C ARG A 62 -5.44 40.58 -2.98
N THR A 63 -4.77 41.44 -3.74
CA THR A 63 -4.12 41.01 -4.98
C THR A 63 -3.22 39.79 -4.69
N SER A 64 -2.76 39.10 -5.72
CA SER A 64 -1.70 38.09 -5.56
C SER A 64 -0.40 38.64 -4.96
N ASP A 65 -0.20 39.97 -4.95
CA ASP A 65 0.93 40.68 -4.33
C ASP A 65 0.64 41.36 -2.98
N GLY A 66 -0.61 41.37 -2.49
CA GLY A 66 -1.00 41.95 -1.19
C GLY A 66 -1.33 43.45 -1.14
N THR A 67 -1.37 44.15 -2.28
CA THR A 67 -1.68 45.60 -2.38
C THR A 67 -3.18 45.91 -2.26
N ALA A 68 -3.52 46.93 -1.46
CA ALA A 68 -4.90 47.43 -1.31
C ALA A 68 -5.22 48.56 -2.32
N TRP A 69 -6.45 48.56 -2.84
CA TRP A 69 -6.94 49.52 -3.85
C TRP A 69 -8.18 50.28 -3.36
N ASP A 70 -8.24 51.58 -3.62
CA ASP A 70 -9.37 52.48 -3.33
C ASP A 70 -9.52 53.59 -4.40
N GLU A 71 -10.53 54.47 -4.26
CA GLU A 71 -10.75 55.63 -5.16
C GLU A 71 -9.46 56.43 -5.38
N ARG A 72 -8.75 56.70 -4.30
CA ARG A 72 -7.56 57.54 -4.28
C ARG A 72 -6.41 56.88 -5.05
N THR A 73 -6.16 55.61 -4.78
CA THR A 73 -5.14 54.80 -5.44
C THR A 73 -5.43 54.69 -6.94
N LEU A 74 -6.71 54.53 -7.33
CA LEU A 74 -7.14 54.53 -8.73
C LEU A 74 -6.85 55.88 -9.41
N GLY A 75 -7.19 57.00 -8.77
CA GLY A 75 -6.90 58.34 -9.28
C GLY A 75 -5.41 58.60 -9.44
N GLU A 76 -4.63 58.39 -8.37
CA GLU A 76 -3.19 58.60 -8.35
C GLU A 76 -2.47 57.71 -9.39
N GLN A 77 -2.89 56.45 -9.58
CA GLN A 77 -2.23 55.53 -10.49
C GLN A 77 -2.67 55.68 -11.96
N VAL A 78 -3.98 55.70 -12.22
CA VAL A 78 -4.51 55.73 -13.60
C VAL A 78 -4.57 57.15 -14.16
N ILE A 79 -5.04 58.13 -13.39
CA ILE A 79 -5.26 59.49 -13.91
C ILE A 79 -3.96 60.29 -13.85
N ASP A 80 -3.32 60.37 -12.68
CA ASP A 80 -2.15 61.23 -12.47
C ASP A 80 -0.87 60.60 -13.03
N ARG A 81 -0.51 59.38 -12.60
CA ARG A 81 0.68 58.67 -13.10
C ARG A 81 0.50 58.09 -14.50
N GLY A 82 -0.73 57.80 -14.92
CA GLY A 82 -1.02 57.23 -16.24
C GLY A 82 -0.73 55.76 -16.41
N VAL A 83 -0.52 55.03 -15.31
CA VAL A 83 -0.23 53.59 -15.33
C VAL A 83 -1.57 52.84 -15.33
N PRO A 84 -1.86 52.02 -16.36
CA PRO A 84 -3.11 51.28 -16.41
C PRO A 84 -3.15 50.18 -15.34
N VAL A 85 -4.34 49.87 -14.86
CA VAL A 85 -4.63 48.70 -14.01
C VAL A 85 -5.26 47.64 -14.91
N ILE A 86 -4.78 46.39 -14.83
CA ILE A 86 -5.20 45.32 -15.74
C ILE A 86 -5.51 44.06 -14.93
N ASN A 87 -6.62 43.40 -15.26
CA ASN A 87 -7.06 42.11 -14.71
C ASN A 87 -7.11 42.04 -13.17
N MET A 88 -7.60 43.09 -12.51
CA MET A 88 -7.84 43.05 -11.06
C MET A 88 -9.14 42.30 -10.75
N HIS A 89 -9.03 41.16 -10.08
CA HIS A 89 -10.18 40.39 -9.61
C HIS A 89 -10.71 40.90 -8.27
N VAL A 90 -12.02 41.08 -8.18
CA VAL A 90 -12.74 41.48 -6.95
C VAL A 90 -13.94 40.57 -6.70
N GLU A 91 -14.18 40.24 -5.44
CA GLU A 91 -15.39 39.53 -5.04
C GLU A 91 -16.54 40.52 -4.86
N TRP A 92 -17.71 40.19 -5.40
CA TRP A 92 -18.91 41.02 -5.35
C TRP A 92 -20.11 40.19 -4.91
N ILE A 93 -20.72 40.58 -3.78
CA ILE A 93 -21.88 39.88 -3.21
C ILE A 93 -23.09 40.81 -3.33
N ARG A 94 -24.13 40.36 -4.04
CA ARG A 94 -25.40 41.10 -4.17
C ARG A 94 -26.59 40.15 -4.10
N ALA A 95 -27.60 40.51 -3.30
CA ALA A 95 -28.79 39.70 -3.05
C ALA A 95 -28.48 38.22 -2.69
N GLY A 96 -27.46 38.01 -1.85
CA GLY A 96 -27.00 36.68 -1.42
C GLY A 96 -26.20 35.88 -2.46
N LYS A 97 -25.99 36.38 -3.68
CA LYS A 97 -25.19 35.72 -4.72
C LYS A 97 -23.78 36.29 -4.75
N ARG A 98 -22.79 35.40 -4.60
CA ARG A 98 -21.35 35.67 -4.77
C ARG A 98 -20.99 35.67 -6.26
N ARG A 99 -20.27 36.68 -6.70
CA ARG A 99 -19.65 36.79 -8.04
C ARG A 99 -18.19 37.20 -7.90
N ILE A 100 -17.40 36.92 -8.93
CA ILE A 100 -16.03 37.41 -9.07
C ILE A 100 -15.99 38.25 -10.34
N LEU A 101 -15.69 39.54 -10.21
CA LEU A 101 -15.53 40.45 -11.34
C LEU A 101 -14.05 40.63 -11.64
N SER A 102 -13.67 40.67 -12.91
CA SER A 102 -12.38 41.18 -13.35
C SER A 102 -12.55 42.62 -13.81
N TRP A 103 -11.72 43.56 -13.34
CA TRP A 103 -11.75 44.95 -13.78
C TRP A 103 -10.38 45.46 -14.25
N SER A 104 -10.41 46.45 -15.14
CA SER A 104 -9.22 47.12 -15.68
C SER A 104 -9.50 48.61 -15.86
N GLY A 105 -8.52 49.45 -15.54
CA GLY A 105 -8.63 50.91 -15.56
C GLY A 105 -7.60 51.54 -16.48
N TYR A 106 -8.06 52.38 -17.41
CA TYR A 106 -7.22 53.02 -18.43
C TYR A 106 -7.38 54.54 -18.38
N ARG A 107 -6.28 55.28 -18.53
CA ARG A 107 -6.32 56.75 -18.64
C ARG A 107 -6.91 57.16 -19.98
N VAL A 108 -7.90 58.05 -19.95
CA VAL A 108 -8.47 58.66 -21.16
C VAL A 108 -7.82 60.02 -21.38
N THR A 109 -7.28 60.23 -22.57
CA THR A 109 -6.70 61.51 -23.00
C THR A 109 -7.28 61.94 -24.34
N GLU A 110 -7.35 63.26 -24.54
CA GLU A 110 -7.75 63.88 -25.81
C GLU A 110 -6.80 65.06 -26.08
N ASN A 111 -6.16 65.08 -27.25
CA ASN A 111 -5.20 66.13 -27.64
C ASN A 111 -4.13 66.45 -26.58
N GLY A 112 -3.63 65.42 -25.88
CA GLY A 112 -2.65 65.53 -24.80
C GLY A 112 -3.21 65.93 -23.42
N ARG A 113 -4.48 66.30 -23.32
CA ARG A 113 -5.16 66.61 -22.04
C ARG A 113 -5.74 65.33 -21.44
N VAL A 114 -5.50 65.10 -20.14
CA VAL A 114 -6.15 64.02 -19.39
C VAL A 114 -7.62 64.39 -19.14
N LEU A 115 -8.54 63.51 -19.54
CA LEU A 115 -9.98 63.66 -19.33
C LEU A 115 -10.48 62.90 -18.10
N GLY A 116 -9.84 61.79 -17.74
CA GLY A 116 -10.23 60.95 -16.61
C GLY A 116 -9.82 59.48 -16.81
N ALA A 117 -10.63 58.56 -16.31
CA ALA A 117 -10.38 57.11 -16.39
C ALA A 117 -11.56 56.34 -16.99
N LEU A 118 -11.28 55.37 -17.86
CA LEU A 118 -12.23 54.37 -18.33
C LEU A 118 -12.01 53.08 -17.52
N LEU A 119 -13.04 52.63 -16.82
CA LEU A 119 -13.05 51.35 -16.13
C LEU A 119 -13.87 50.34 -16.93
N CYS A 120 -13.30 49.16 -17.14
CA CYS A 120 -13.89 48.01 -17.82
C CYS A 120 -14.09 46.88 -16.82
N PHE A 121 -15.25 46.20 -16.84
CA PHE A 121 -15.65 45.14 -15.93
C PHE A 121 -16.20 43.93 -16.69
N LEU A 122 -15.73 42.74 -16.30
CA LEU A 122 -16.17 41.45 -16.83
C LEU A 122 -16.63 40.54 -15.68
N ASP A 123 -17.72 39.80 -15.85
CA ASP A 123 -18.09 38.74 -14.93
C ASP A 123 -17.15 37.54 -15.16
N PHE A 124 -16.30 37.25 -14.17
CA PHE A 124 -15.27 36.22 -14.20
C PHE A 124 -15.66 35.00 -13.34
N THR A 125 -16.87 34.99 -12.76
CA THR A 125 -17.30 33.99 -11.76
C THR A 125 -17.15 32.56 -12.25
N ASN A 126 -17.68 32.25 -13.45
CA ASN A 126 -17.61 30.91 -14.02
C ASN A 126 -16.16 30.48 -14.34
N HIS A 127 -15.31 31.44 -14.74
CA HIS A 127 -13.92 31.15 -15.09
C HIS A 127 -13.06 30.93 -13.84
N ALA A 128 -13.25 31.75 -12.80
CA ALA A 128 -12.63 31.54 -11.49
C ALA A 128 -13.04 30.20 -10.87
N GLN A 129 -14.34 29.85 -10.88
CA GLN A 129 -14.82 28.55 -10.43
C GLN A 129 -14.15 27.39 -11.20
N THR A 130 -14.03 27.53 -12.53
CA THR A 130 -13.33 26.54 -13.38
C THR A 130 -11.86 26.39 -13.00
N ILE A 131 -11.14 27.50 -12.76
CA ILE A 131 -9.74 27.49 -12.31
C ILE A 131 -9.63 26.81 -10.94
N THR A 132 -10.45 27.21 -9.96
CA THR A 132 -10.44 26.62 -8.61
C THR A 132 -10.73 25.13 -8.64
N GLN A 133 -11.73 24.68 -9.41
CA GLN A 133 -12.02 23.25 -9.58
C GLN A 133 -10.88 22.50 -10.28
N THR A 134 -10.22 23.12 -11.26
CA THR A 134 -9.07 22.52 -11.95
C THR A 134 -7.86 22.39 -11.03
N HIS A 135 -7.58 23.42 -10.21
CA HIS A 135 -6.49 23.39 -9.24
C HIS A 135 -6.76 22.36 -8.14
N ALA A 136 -7.97 22.30 -7.59
CA ALA A 136 -8.36 21.28 -6.62
C ALA A 136 -8.27 19.85 -7.21
N ARG A 137 -8.67 19.66 -8.48
CA ARG A 137 -8.47 18.39 -9.20
C ARG A 137 -6.99 18.02 -9.32
N LEU A 138 -6.12 18.98 -9.65
CA LEU A 138 -4.69 18.73 -9.82
C LEU A 138 -4.02 18.39 -8.48
N ASP A 139 -4.30 19.16 -7.42
CA ASP A 139 -3.79 18.91 -6.06
C ASP A 139 -4.20 17.53 -5.54
N LEU A 140 -5.47 17.15 -5.71
CA LEU A 140 -5.97 15.84 -5.30
C LEU A 140 -5.34 14.70 -6.12
N LEU A 141 -5.09 14.91 -7.42
CA LEU A 141 -4.34 13.96 -8.25
C LEU A 141 -2.84 13.91 -7.91
N GLU A 142 -2.24 15.00 -7.42
CA GLU A 142 -0.85 15.02 -6.95
C GLU A 142 -0.70 14.25 -5.64
N ARG A 143 -1.58 14.52 -4.67
CA ARG A 143 -1.70 13.76 -3.41
C ARG A 143 -1.97 12.28 -3.66
N ALA A 144 -2.84 11.94 -4.62
CA ALA A 144 -3.05 10.55 -5.03
C ALA A 144 -1.77 9.88 -5.55
N GLY A 145 -0.89 10.63 -6.22
CA GLY A 145 0.37 10.11 -6.77
C GLY A 145 1.50 9.93 -5.74
N SER A 146 1.46 10.69 -4.63
CA SER A 146 2.45 10.60 -3.55
C SER A 146 2.01 9.71 -2.38
N GLN A 147 0.70 9.55 -2.17
CA GLN A 147 0.15 8.75 -1.07
C GLN A 147 -0.24 7.34 -1.53
N VAL A 148 -1.06 7.19 -2.57
CA VAL A 148 -1.72 5.90 -2.85
C VAL A 148 -0.75 4.86 -3.43
N GLY A 149 -0.48 3.81 -2.67
CA GLY A 149 0.38 2.69 -3.10
C GLY A 149 1.85 2.88 -2.75
N ALA A 150 2.17 3.64 -1.70
CA ALA A 150 3.51 3.70 -1.13
C ALA A 150 3.99 2.36 -0.54
N THR A 151 3.10 1.38 -0.38
CA THR A 151 3.37 0.03 0.14
C THR A 151 2.77 -1.03 -0.79
N LEU A 152 3.34 -2.24 -0.76
CA LEU A 152 2.79 -3.43 -1.44
C LEU A 152 1.68 -4.13 -0.63
N ASP A 153 0.83 -3.34 0.04
CA ASP A 153 -0.29 -3.81 0.86
C ASP A 153 -1.63 -3.34 0.26
N ILE A 154 -2.50 -4.31 -0.04
CA ILE A 154 -3.83 -4.08 -0.64
C ILE A 154 -4.76 -3.29 0.31
N HIS A 155 -4.75 -3.61 1.61
CA HIS A 155 -5.58 -2.95 2.61
C HIS A 155 -5.07 -1.54 2.91
N HIS A 156 -3.76 -1.33 2.92
CA HIS A 156 -3.15 -0.02 3.09
C HIS A 156 -3.50 0.90 1.90
N THR A 157 -3.25 0.44 0.67
CA THR A 157 -3.56 1.17 -0.56
C THR A 157 -5.04 1.52 -0.67
N ALA A 158 -5.94 0.59 -0.30
CA ALA A 158 -7.37 0.86 -0.27
C ALA A 158 -7.76 1.88 0.81
N ARG A 159 -7.09 1.86 1.98
CA ARG A 159 -7.31 2.86 3.04
C ARG A 159 -6.85 4.24 2.62
N GLU A 160 -5.69 4.37 1.97
CA GLU A 160 -5.19 5.64 1.42
C GLU A 160 -6.18 6.25 0.41
N LEU A 161 -6.77 5.44 -0.49
CA LEU A 161 -7.82 5.91 -1.39
C LEU A 161 -9.07 6.37 -0.62
N ALA A 162 -9.48 5.63 0.43
CA ALA A 162 -10.64 6.00 1.24
C ALA A 162 -10.40 7.30 2.03
N ASP A 163 -9.19 7.48 2.54
CA ASP A 163 -8.76 8.64 3.32
C ASP A 163 -8.61 9.89 2.46
N LEU A 164 -8.18 9.75 1.21
CA LEU A 164 -8.15 10.83 0.21
C LEU A 164 -9.55 11.23 -0.27
N ALA A 165 -10.47 10.27 -0.37
CA ALA A 165 -11.83 10.52 -0.87
C ALA A 165 -12.76 11.23 0.14
N VAL A 166 -12.52 11.07 1.44
CA VAL A 166 -13.42 11.54 2.51
C VAL A 166 -12.69 12.53 3.43
N PRO A 167 -13.11 13.82 3.49
CA PRO A 167 -14.43 14.31 3.07
C PRO A 167 -14.51 14.90 1.66
N GLU A 168 -13.40 15.08 0.93
CA GLU A 168 -13.33 15.99 -0.23
C GLU A 168 -14.21 15.61 -1.44
N LEU A 169 -14.50 14.33 -1.64
CA LEU A 169 -15.28 13.83 -2.79
C LEU A 169 -16.58 13.13 -2.39
N ALA A 170 -16.63 12.59 -1.18
CA ALA A 170 -17.75 11.80 -0.65
C ALA A 170 -17.92 11.96 0.86
N ASP A 171 -19.16 11.81 1.32
CA ASP A 171 -19.47 11.68 2.74
C ASP A 171 -19.27 10.25 3.24
N ARG A 172 -19.28 9.28 2.32
CA ARG A 172 -18.82 7.91 2.60
C ARG A 172 -18.23 7.26 1.36
N ILE A 173 -17.21 6.44 1.58
CA ILE A 173 -16.67 5.50 0.60
C ILE A 173 -16.67 4.07 1.16
N SER A 174 -16.92 3.08 0.29
CA SER A 174 -16.49 1.69 0.53
C SER A 174 -15.70 1.15 -0.66
N ILE A 175 -14.68 0.36 -0.39
CA ILE A 175 -13.85 -0.31 -1.39
C ILE A 175 -14.00 -1.82 -1.15
N ASP A 176 -14.55 -2.48 -2.15
CA ASP A 176 -15.02 -3.85 -2.11
C ASP A 176 -14.32 -4.61 -3.26
N LEU A 177 -13.31 -5.42 -2.93
CA LEU A 177 -12.53 -6.20 -3.90
C LEU A 177 -13.11 -7.61 -4.05
N LEU A 178 -12.91 -8.27 -5.19
CA LEU A 178 -13.28 -9.68 -5.35
C LEU A 178 -12.46 -10.55 -4.38
N ASP A 179 -13.08 -11.50 -3.69
CA ASP A 179 -12.44 -12.26 -2.60
C ASP A 179 -11.14 -12.99 -3.05
N GLN A 180 -11.10 -13.41 -4.32
CA GLN A 180 -9.94 -14.04 -4.96
C GLN A 180 -8.74 -13.10 -5.20
N VAL A 181 -8.99 -11.78 -5.37
CA VAL A 181 -7.91 -10.79 -5.53
C VAL A 181 -7.03 -10.73 -4.29
N LEU A 182 -7.60 -10.95 -3.10
CA LEU A 182 -6.86 -11.02 -1.83
C LEU A 182 -6.01 -12.28 -1.68
N GLN A 183 -6.28 -13.31 -2.47
CA GLN A 183 -5.54 -14.59 -2.46
C GLN A 183 -4.43 -14.62 -3.53
N GLY A 184 -4.24 -13.53 -4.29
CA GLY A 184 -3.36 -13.50 -5.45
C GLY A 184 -3.91 -14.24 -6.67
N GLU A 185 -5.16 -14.73 -6.61
CA GLU A 185 -5.74 -15.56 -7.66
C GLU A 185 -6.18 -14.76 -8.90
N THR A 186 -6.43 -15.50 -9.98
CA THR A 186 -7.01 -14.94 -11.21
C THR A 186 -8.54 -14.91 -11.08
N LEU A 187 -9.20 -14.03 -11.84
CA LEU A 187 -10.65 -13.85 -11.81
C LEU A 187 -11.42 -15.18 -12.00
N PRO A 188 -12.61 -15.32 -11.39
CA PRO A 188 -13.37 -16.56 -11.50
C PRO A 188 -13.85 -16.74 -12.94
N ARG A 189 -13.70 -17.96 -13.47
CA ARG A 189 -14.45 -18.35 -14.68
C ARG A 189 -15.94 -18.27 -14.34
N THR A 190 -16.68 -17.44 -15.07
CA THR A 190 -18.09 -17.10 -14.79
C THR A 190 -18.98 -18.34 -14.87
N SER A 191 -19.23 -18.94 -13.70
CA SER A 191 -20.04 -20.14 -13.49
C SER A 191 -20.95 -20.04 -12.25
N SER A 192 -21.04 -18.86 -11.64
CA SER A 192 -21.79 -18.57 -10.42
C SER A 192 -22.77 -17.42 -10.66
N ASP A 193 -24.01 -17.56 -10.19
CA ASP A 193 -25.08 -16.54 -10.28
C ASP A 193 -24.84 -15.31 -9.37
N ALA A 194 -23.77 -15.34 -8.57
CA ALA A 194 -23.34 -14.22 -7.74
C ALA A 194 -21.80 -14.10 -7.68
N LEU A 195 -21.32 -12.88 -7.50
CA LEU A 195 -19.92 -12.58 -7.18
C LEU A 195 -19.76 -12.33 -5.68
N ARG A 196 -18.57 -12.66 -5.16
CA ARG A 196 -18.20 -12.46 -3.75
C ARG A 196 -17.15 -11.37 -3.65
N PHE A 197 -17.47 -10.34 -2.87
CA PHE A 197 -16.59 -9.22 -2.59
C PHE A 197 -16.20 -9.24 -1.11
N ARG A 198 -14.96 -8.86 -0.81
CA ARG A 198 -14.53 -8.55 0.55
C ARG A 198 -14.28 -7.06 0.68
N ARG A 199 -14.81 -6.47 1.75
CA ARG A 199 -14.58 -5.07 2.08
C ARG A 199 -13.17 -4.88 2.60
N VAL A 200 -12.34 -4.16 1.87
CA VAL A 200 -10.92 -3.94 2.24
C VAL A 200 -10.69 -2.61 2.95
N ALA A 201 -11.53 -1.61 2.66
CA ALA A 201 -11.53 -0.30 3.30
C ALA A 201 -12.94 0.33 3.21
N ALA A 202 -13.27 1.16 4.20
CA ALA A 202 -14.45 2.04 4.18
C ALA A 202 -14.23 3.20 5.16
N ARG A 203 -14.86 4.34 4.88
CA ARG A 203 -14.74 5.58 5.68
C ARG A 203 -15.98 6.46 5.49
N ASP A 204 -16.43 7.11 6.57
CA ASP A 204 -17.52 8.10 6.61
C ASP A 204 -16.97 9.46 7.08
N SER A 205 -17.61 10.58 6.69
CA SER A 205 -17.31 11.95 7.13
C SER A 205 -17.65 12.16 8.61
N ALA A 206 -18.76 11.55 9.06
CA ALA A 206 -19.28 11.65 10.41
C ALA A 206 -19.07 10.35 11.20
N ALA A 207 -18.38 10.44 12.35
CA ALA A 207 -18.06 9.31 13.22
C ALA A 207 -19.29 8.56 13.82
N SER A 208 -20.50 9.11 13.69
CA SER A 208 -21.75 8.50 14.15
C SER A 208 -22.43 7.59 13.11
N ALA A 209 -22.01 7.65 11.85
CA ALA A 209 -22.71 7.03 10.73
C ALA A 209 -22.31 5.55 10.51
N LYS A 210 -22.75 4.63 11.38
CA LYS A 210 -22.39 3.18 11.31
C LYS A 210 -22.45 2.57 9.90
N ILE A 211 -21.36 1.99 9.41
CA ILE A 211 -21.35 1.28 8.13
C ILE A 211 -22.16 -0.03 8.29
N ARG A 212 -22.87 -0.48 7.25
CA ARG A 212 -23.67 -1.72 7.32
C ARG A 212 -22.84 -3.00 7.20
N TYR A 213 -21.72 -2.93 6.46
CA TYR A 213 -20.74 -3.99 6.31
C TYR A 213 -19.38 -3.43 6.71
N GLU A 214 -18.73 -4.08 7.66
CA GLU A 214 -17.45 -3.66 8.24
C GLU A 214 -16.27 -4.10 7.36
N VAL A 215 -15.07 -3.58 7.64
CA VAL A 215 -13.86 -4.04 6.96
C VAL A 215 -13.58 -5.50 7.32
N GLY A 216 -13.39 -6.34 6.30
CA GLY A 216 -13.25 -7.79 6.40
C GLY A 216 -14.50 -8.58 6.00
N ASP A 217 -15.69 -7.95 5.96
CA ASP A 217 -16.96 -8.63 5.63
C ASP A 217 -16.96 -9.17 4.19
N LEU A 218 -17.50 -10.38 4.03
CA LEU A 218 -17.73 -11.03 2.74
C LEU A 218 -19.16 -10.76 2.26
N VAL A 219 -19.30 -9.91 1.25
CA VAL A 219 -20.56 -9.50 0.64
C VAL A 219 -20.79 -10.31 -0.65
N THR A 220 -21.85 -11.12 -0.68
CA THR A 220 -22.28 -11.83 -1.90
C THR A 220 -23.30 -10.99 -2.65
N VAL A 221 -23.04 -10.69 -3.93
CA VAL A 221 -23.87 -9.80 -4.76
C VAL A 221 -24.31 -10.54 -6.04
N PRO A 222 -25.62 -10.64 -6.35
CA PRO A 222 -26.11 -11.27 -7.57
C PRO A 222 -25.55 -10.62 -8.84
N VAL A 223 -25.35 -11.40 -9.91
CA VAL A 223 -24.83 -10.88 -11.19
C VAL A 223 -25.77 -9.88 -11.89
N THR A 224 -27.06 -9.86 -11.51
CA THR A 224 -28.04 -8.87 -11.98
C THR A 224 -27.88 -7.50 -11.34
N SER A 225 -27.18 -7.38 -10.20
CA SER A 225 -27.01 -6.12 -9.48
C SER A 225 -26.32 -5.07 -10.35
N PRO A 226 -26.78 -3.79 -10.35
CA PRO A 226 -26.14 -2.72 -11.10
C PRO A 226 -24.64 -2.54 -10.81
N LEU A 227 -24.22 -2.85 -9.58
CA LEU A 227 -22.81 -2.83 -9.16
C LEU A 227 -22.00 -3.89 -9.92
N VAL A 228 -22.53 -5.12 -10.03
CA VAL A 228 -21.86 -6.21 -10.74
C VAL A 228 -21.91 -5.99 -12.26
N VAL A 229 -23.02 -5.47 -12.79
CA VAL A 229 -23.12 -5.10 -14.22
C VAL A 229 -22.12 -3.99 -14.58
N ALA A 230 -21.93 -2.98 -13.72
CA ALA A 230 -20.93 -1.93 -13.88
C ALA A 230 -19.50 -2.49 -13.87
N LEU A 231 -19.19 -3.36 -12.90
CA LEU A 231 -17.93 -4.08 -12.78
C LEU A 231 -17.61 -4.93 -14.01
N LEU A 232 -18.54 -5.79 -14.45
CA LEU A 232 -18.34 -6.69 -15.59
C LEU A 232 -18.17 -5.94 -16.93
N ARG A 233 -18.69 -4.71 -17.02
CA ARG A 233 -18.51 -3.84 -18.20
C ARG A 233 -17.28 -2.93 -18.11
N GLY A 234 -16.63 -2.83 -16.95
CA GLY A 234 -15.56 -1.86 -16.72
C GLY A 234 -16.03 -0.40 -16.81
N THR A 235 -17.32 -0.13 -16.57
CA THR A 235 -17.92 1.21 -16.70
C THR A 235 -18.48 1.72 -15.38
N SER A 236 -18.21 2.97 -15.02
CA SER A 236 -18.79 3.61 -13.82
C SER A 236 -20.32 3.70 -13.88
N LEU A 237 -20.96 3.50 -12.73
CA LEU A 237 -22.39 3.73 -12.52
C LEU A 237 -22.59 5.03 -11.74
N LEU A 238 -23.39 5.93 -12.30
CA LEU A 238 -23.77 7.20 -11.66
C LEU A 238 -25.28 7.23 -11.41
N VAL A 239 -25.68 7.65 -10.21
CA VAL A 239 -27.07 7.73 -9.77
C VAL A 239 -27.29 9.08 -9.08
N ARG A 240 -28.14 9.93 -9.65
CA ARG A 240 -28.14 11.38 -9.38
C ARG A 240 -29.14 11.82 -8.30
N ASN A 241 -30.11 10.98 -7.96
CA ASN A 241 -31.20 11.33 -7.02
C ASN A 241 -31.82 10.07 -6.36
N PRO A 242 -32.57 10.22 -5.25
CA PRO A 242 -33.20 9.10 -4.54
C PRO A 242 -34.18 8.24 -5.36
N ALA A 243 -34.81 8.79 -6.40
CA ALA A 243 -35.72 8.03 -7.26
C ALA A 243 -34.96 7.07 -8.17
N GLU A 244 -33.82 7.53 -8.74
CA GLU A 244 -32.90 6.66 -9.47
C GLU A 244 -32.27 5.59 -8.57
N VAL A 245 -31.95 5.88 -7.31
CA VAL A 245 -31.44 4.86 -6.36
C VAL A 245 -32.46 3.73 -6.21
N ARG A 246 -33.74 4.05 -5.97
CA ARG A 246 -34.82 3.06 -5.87
C ARG A 246 -35.02 2.27 -7.16
N GLY A 247 -35.01 2.95 -8.30
CA GLY A 247 -35.21 2.30 -9.60
C GLY A 247 -34.05 1.39 -10.01
N ARG A 248 -32.80 1.79 -9.75
CA ARG A 248 -31.61 0.99 -10.10
C ARG A 248 -31.43 -0.22 -9.20
N PHE A 249 -31.62 -0.06 -7.88
CA PHE A 249 -31.36 -1.11 -6.89
C PHE A 249 -32.65 -1.77 -6.37
N SER A 250 -33.68 -1.84 -7.22
CA SER A 250 -35.03 -2.36 -6.91
C SER A 250 -35.04 -3.79 -6.35
N ASP A 251 -34.04 -4.60 -6.68
CA ASP A 251 -33.87 -5.97 -6.17
C ASP A 251 -33.50 -6.00 -4.66
N THR A 252 -33.13 -4.87 -4.07
CA THR A 252 -32.63 -4.77 -2.68
C THR A 252 -33.27 -3.62 -1.88
N PRO A 253 -34.62 -3.54 -1.79
CA PRO A 253 -35.32 -2.37 -1.25
C PRO A 253 -34.97 -2.07 0.21
N ALA A 254 -34.78 -3.10 1.03
CA ALA A 254 -34.36 -2.96 2.44
C ALA A 254 -32.90 -2.50 2.60
N VAL A 255 -32.08 -2.55 1.55
CA VAL A 255 -30.77 -1.90 1.51
C VAL A 255 -30.96 -0.44 1.12
N VAL A 256 -31.67 -0.19 0.01
CA VAL A 256 -31.94 1.18 -0.49
C VAL A 256 -32.53 2.09 0.58
N GLU A 257 -33.64 1.71 1.22
CA GLU A 257 -34.28 2.60 2.22
C GLU A 257 -33.38 2.84 3.44
N ALA A 258 -32.50 1.89 3.81
CA ALA A 258 -31.52 2.10 4.87
C ALA A 258 -30.39 3.08 4.47
N PHE A 259 -30.07 3.20 3.18
CA PHE A 259 -29.17 4.24 2.67
C PHE A 259 -29.89 5.60 2.63
N LEU A 260 -31.12 5.65 2.11
CA LEU A 260 -31.90 6.89 1.98
C LEU A 260 -32.28 7.47 3.36
N ALA A 261 -32.58 6.63 4.35
CA ALA A 261 -32.83 7.05 5.74
C ALA A 261 -31.61 7.70 6.43
N ARG A 262 -30.41 7.55 5.85
CA ARG A 262 -29.16 8.22 6.29
C ARG A 262 -28.87 9.50 5.48
N GLY A 263 -29.85 10.00 4.73
CA GLY A 263 -29.70 11.21 3.91
C GLY A 263 -28.98 11.01 2.57
N VAL A 264 -28.53 9.79 2.24
CA VAL A 264 -27.84 9.53 0.95
C VAL A 264 -28.77 9.87 -0.20
N HIS A 265 -28.37 10.82 -1.05
CA HIS A 265 -29.21 11.31 -2.16
C HIS A 265 -28.61 11.03 -3.54
N THR A 266 -27.30 10.84 -3.63
CA THR A 266 -26.58 10.44 -4.85
C THR A 266 -25.52 9.39 -4.51
N LEU A 267 -25.20 8.52 -5.47
CA LEU A 267 -24.08 7.60 -5.36
C LEU A 267 -23.38 7.43 -6.71
N MET A 268 -22.11 7.06 -6.64
CA MET A 268 -21.26 6.75 -7.78
C MET A 268 -20.46 5.48 -7.47
N VAL A 269 -20.48 4.52 -8.38
CA VAL A 269 -19.69 3.28 -8.28
C VAL A 269 -18.70 3.26 -9.43
N VAL A 270 -17.42 3.16 -9.12
CA VAL A 270 -16.33 3.13 -10.11
C VAL A 270 -15.60 1.79 -10.01
N PRO A 271 -15.43 1.06 -11.12
CA PRO A 271 -14.70 -0.20 -11.12
C PRO A 271 -13.19 0.04 -10.95
N LEU A 272 -12.54 -0.78 -10.14
CA LEU A 272 -11.09 -0.79 -9.98
C LEU A 272 -10.50 -1.72 -11.03
N VAL A 273 -10.08 -1.16 -12.17
CA VAL A 273 -9.54 -1.91 -13.32
C VAL A 273 -8.06 -1.61 -13.49
N ALA A 274 -7.25 -2.66 -13.55
CA ALA A 274 -5.81 -2.57 -13.83
C ALA A 274 -5.42 -3.61 -14.89
N ARG A 275 -4.63 -3.21 -15.90
CA ARG A 275 -4.13 -4.11 -16.96
C ARG A 275 -5.22 -4.97 -17.63
N GLY A 276 -6.44 -4.46 -17.75
CA GLY A 276 -7.61 -5.17 -18.30
C GLY A 276 -8.32 -6.14 -17.34
N VAL A 277 -7.86 -6.23 -16.09
CA VAL A 277 -8.43 -7.08 -15.03
C VAL A 277 -9.22 -6.19 -14.06
N THR A 278 -10.49 -6.51 -13.81
CA THR A 278 -11.31 -5.78 -12.83
C THR A 278 -11.19 -6.42 -11.46
N LEU A 279 -10.60 -5.68 -10.52
CA LEU A 279 -10.25 -6.15 -9.18
C LEU A 279 -11.41 -6.04 -8.18
N GLY A 280 -12.32 -5.09 -8.41
CA GLY A 280 -13.40 -4.75 -7.49
C GLY A 280 -14.09 -3.45 -7.86
N VAL A 281 -14.75 -2.83 -6.88
CA VAL A 281 -15.40 -1.52 -7.01
C VAL A 281 -15.05 -0.60 -5.84
N ALA A 282 -15.03 0.70 -6.12
CA ALA A 282 -15.09 1.76 -5.12
C ALA A 282 -16.45 2.47 -5.24
N SER A 283 -17.21 2.50 -4.13
CA SER A 283 -18.56 3.06 -4.06
C SER A 283 -18.55 4.32 -3.20
N PHE A 284 -18.96 5.44 -3.77
CA PHE A 284 -18.94 6.78 -3.19
C PHE A 284 -20.38 7.28 -2.99
N PHE A 285 -20.65 7.89 -1.85
CA PHE A 285 -21.98 8.34 -1.45
C PHE A 285 -21.92 9.78 -0.94
N ARG A 286 -22.91 10.60 -1.32
CA ARG A 286 -23.15 11.92 -0.70
C ARG A 286 -24.50 11.95 0.01
N ALA A 287 -24.49 12.57 1.18
CA ALA A 287 -25.60 12.78 2.10
C ALA A 287 -25.55 14.19 2.73
N GLU A 288 -24.35 14.67 3.09
CA GLU A 288 -24.10 15.99 3.70
C GLU A 288 -23.69 17.01 2.62
N HIS A 289 -22.92 16.58 1.61
CA HIS A 289 -22.65 17.39 0.42
C HIS A 289 -23.96 17.68 -0.34
N PRO A 290 -24.31 18.95 -0.61
CA PRO A 290 -25.60 19.31 -1.23
C PRO A 290 -25.65 19.05 -2.74
N GLU A 291 -24.50 19.04 -3.42
CA GLU A 291 -24.40 18.88 -4.87
C GLU A 291 -24.39 17.38 -5.27
N PRO A 292 -25.30 16.93 -6.16
CA PRO A 292 -25.29 15.56 -6.66
C PRO A 292 -24.07 15.27 -7.54
N TYR A 293 -23.71 14.00 -7.73
CA TYR A 293 -22.56 13.64 -8.57
C TYR A 293 -22.82 13.96 -10.07
N GLY A 294 -21.81 14.53 -10.72
CA GLY A 294 -21.77 14.87 -12.15
C GLY A 294 -20.76 14.05 -12.95
N GLU A 295 -20.76 14.25 -14.27
CA GLU A 295 -19.77 13.61 -15.17
C GLU A 295 -18.32 14.04 -14.88
N ALA A 296 -18.14 15.23 -14.29
CA ALA A 296 -16.83 15.72 -13.87
C ALA A 296 -16.28 14.91 -12.68
N ASP A 297 -17.13 14.55 -11.72
CA ASP A 297 -16.78 13.67 -10.61
C ASP A 297 -16.43 12.26 -11.11
N VAL A 298 -17.22 11.71 -12.05
CA VAL A 298 -16.94 10.40 -12.67
C VAL A 298 -15.55 10.38 -13.32
N ARG A 299 -15.18 11.43 -14.04
CA ARG A 299 -13.83 11.56 -14.63
C ARG A 299 -12.75 11.79 -13.59
N LEU A 300 -13.03 12.41 -12.44
CA LEU A 300 -12.04 12.62 -11.38
C LEU A 300 -11.78 11.31 -10.64
N VAL A 301 -12.84 10.68 -10.17
CA VAL A 301 -12.77 9.42 -9.43
C VAL A 301 -12.32 8.28 -10.33
N GLY A 302 -12.61 8.30 -11.63
CA GLY A 302 -12.04 7.37 -12.61
C GLY A 302 -10.51 7.38 -12.63
N ASP A 303 -9.88 8.57 -12.67
CA ASP A 303 -8.41 8.69 -12.64
C ASP A 303 -7.82 8.17 -11.32
N LEU A 304 -8.46 8.48 -10.19
CA LEU A 304 -8.04 8.02 -8.85
C LEU A 304 -8.18 6.51 -8.69
N ALA A 305 -9.33 5.97 -9.09
CA ALA A 305 -9.64 4.54 -9.08
C ALA A 305 -8.68 3.78 -10.00
N SER A 306 -8.33 4.32 -11.17
CA SER A 306 -7.35 3.70 -12.06
C SER A 306 -5.95 3.63 -11.44
N ARG A 307 -5.51 4.66 -10.72
CA ARG A 307 -4.22 4.66 -10.01
C ARG A 307 -4.23 3.65 -8.86
N ALA A 308 -5.22 3.74 -7.98
CA ALA A 308 -5.38 2.81 -6.86
C ALA A 308 -5.49 1.35 -7.33
N ALA A 309 -6.20 1.09 -8.44
CA ALA A 309 -6.27 -0.23 -9.04
C ALA A 309 -4.91 -0.75 -9.49
N VAL A 310 -4.05 0.08 -10.11
CA VAL A 310 -2.69 -0.33 -10.48
C VAL A 310 -1.84 -0.65 -9.26
N CYS A 311 -1.94 0.14 -8.19
CA CYS A 311 -1.22 -0.11 -6.93
C CYS A 311 -1.71 -1.42 -6.25
N ILE A 312 -3.02 -1.63 -6.17
CA ILE A 312 -3.64 -2.88 -5.66
C ILE A 312 -3.26 -4.08 -6.55
N ASP A 313 -3.17 -3.92 -7.87
CA ASP A 313 -2.74 -4.98 -8.79
C ASP A 313 -1.28 -5.36 -8.59
N ASN A 314 -0.40 -4.38 -8.38
CA ASN A 314 1.01 -4.64 -8.07
C ASN A 314 1.16 -5.38 -6.74
N ALA A 315 0.45 -4.96 -5.69
CA ALA A 315 0.42 -5.67 -4.41
C ALA A 315 -0.12 -7.12 -4.58
N ARG A 316 -1.21 -7.31 -5.33
CA ARG A 316 -1.74 -8.64 -5.67
C ARG A 316 -0.72 -9.53 -6.39
N LEU A 317 -0.05 -9.01 -7.42
CA LEU A 317 0.93 -9.76 -8.20
C LEU A 317 2.11 -10.17 -7.33
N TYR A 318 2.63 -9.24 -6.51
CA TYR A 318 3.67 -9.51 -5.53
C TYR A 318 3.27 -10.62 -4.54
N THR A 319 2.08 -10.53 -3.93
CA THR A 319 1.55 -11.58 -3.03
C THR A 319 1.44 -12.92 -3.75
N ARG A 320 1.00 -12.95 -5.02
CA ARG A 320 0.90 -14.18 -5.81
C ARG A 320 2.27 -14.79 -6.08
N GLU A 321 3.24 -14.00 -6.51
CA GLU A 321 4.60 -14.45 -6.83
C GLU A 321 5.29 -14.99 -5.58
N HIS A 322 5.24 -14.25 -4.47
CA HIS A 322 5.76 -14.68 -3.17
C HIS A 322 5.08 -15.98 -2.68
N ASN A 323 3.74 -16.07 -2.68
CA ASN A 323 3.04 -17.30 -2.31
C ASN A 323 3.42 -18.50 -3.19
N THR A 324 3.65 -18.27 -4.49
CA THR A 324 4.09 -19.31 -5.42
C THR A 324 5.51 -19.79 -5.08
N ALA A 325 6.41 -18.86 -4.76
CA ALA A 325 7.79 -19.15 -4.41
C ALA A 325 7.91 -19.90 -3.07
N VAL A 326 7.22 -19.44 -2.03
CA VAL A 326 7.13 -20.14 -0.72
C VAL A 326 6.52 -21.54 -0.88
N THR A 327 5.53 -21.71 -1.77
CA THR A 327 4.94 -23.03 -2.05
C THR A 327 5.94 -23.95 -2.75
N LEU A 328 6.71 -23.45 -3.70
CA LEU A 328 7.78 -24.20 -4.38
C LEU A 328 8.86 -24.63 -3.37
N GLN A 329 9.35 -23.71 -2.55
CA GLN A 329 10.35 -23.96 -1.52
C GLN A 329 9.89 -25.03 -0.52
N ARG A 330 8.67 -24.92 0.01
CA ARG A 330 8.06 -25.95 0.88
C ARG A 330 7.91 -27.31 0.21
N SER A 331 7.80 -27.36 -1.13
CA SER A 331 7.77 -28.62 -1.87
C SER A 331 9.16 -29.28 -2.04
N LEU A 332 10.24 -28.49 -1.93
CA LEU A 332 11.62 -28.97 -1.98
C LEU A 332 12.12 -29.52 -0.63
N LEU A 333 11.46 -29.16 0.48
CA LEU A 333 11.76 -29.67 1.83
C LEU A 333 11.16 -31.07 2.09
N PRO A 334 11.58 -31.78 3.15
CA PRO A 334 10.97 -33.06 3.52
C PRO A 334 9.51 -32.87 3.97
N GLN A 335 8.54 -33.29 3.15
CA GLN A 335 7.11 -33.20 3.51
C GLN A 335 6.71 -34.11 4.67
N HIS A 336 7.47 -35.18 4.90
CA HIS A 336 7.25 -36.14 5.98
C HIS A 336 8.60 -36.58 6.54
N ILE A 337 8.78 -36.47 7.86
CA ILE A 337 9.95 -37.03 8.53
C ILE A 337 9.68 -38.49 8.88
N PRO A 338 10.54 -39.44 8.45
CA PRO A 338 10.33 -40.85 8.73
C PRO A 338 10.42 -41.14 10.24
N GLN A 339 9.64 -42.12 10.71
CA GLN A 339 9.83 -42.65 12.05
C GLN A 339 11.10 -43.52 12.07
N VAL A 340 12.07 -43.16 12.92
CA VAL A 340 13.38 -43.79 12.93
C VAL A 340 13.63 -44.56 14.23
N PRO A 341 13.88 -45.88 14.20
CA PRO A 341 14.11 -46.65 15.42
C PRO A 341 15.34 -46.14 16.20
N GLY A 342 15.14 -45.74 17.46
CA GLY A 342 16.21 -45.22 18.33
C GLY A 342 16.32 -43.70 18.38
N LEU A 343 15.67 -42.96 17.48
CA LEU A 343 15.56 -41.50 17.53
C LEU A 343 14.09 -41.06 17.64
N ARG A 344 13.80 -40.11 18.52
CA ARG A 344 12.61 -39.26 18.40
C ARG A 344 13.02 -37.96 17.75
N ILE A 345 12.26 -37.50 16.78
CA ILE A 345 12.61 -36.31 16.00
C ILE A 345 11.43 -35.35 16.03
N ALA A 346 11.73 -34.06 16.24
CA ALA A 346 10.84 -32.95 15.94
C ALA A 346 11.60 -31.92 15.13
N HIS A 347 10.90 -31.14 14.33
CA HIS A 347 11.50 -30.11 13.48
C HIS A 347 10.54 -28.94 13.33
N ARG A 348 11.06 -27.78 12.93
CA ARG A 348 10.28 -26.64 12.47
C ARG A 348 10.99 -25.97 11.30
N TYR A 349 10.21 -25.34 10.44
CA TYR A 349 10.68 -24.52 9.35
C TYR A 349 9.85 -23.24 9.28
N GLU A 350 10.46 -22.10 9.58
CA GLU A 350 9.80 -20.78 9.49
C GLU A 350 10.50 -19.94 8.43
N PRO A 351 9.83 -19.58 7.31
CA PRO A 351 10.43 -18.73 6.30
C PRO A 351 10.47 -17.26 6.76
N ALA A 352 11.45 -16.51 6.26
CA ALA A 352 11.59 -15.08 6.46
C ALA A 352 10.30 -14.34 6.04
N THR A 353 9.78 -13.49 6.93
CA THR A 353 8.47 -12.82 6.74
C THR A 353 8.55 -11.43 6.11
N GLN A 354 9.75 -10.92 5.81
CA GLN A 354 9.98 -9.52 5.43
C GLN A 354 10.47 -9.31 4.00
N THR A 355 10.97 -10.34 3.33
CA THR A 355 11.44 -10.28 1.94
C THR A 355 10.53 -11.09 1.01
N ALA A 356 10.50 -10.72 -0.27
CA ALA A 356 9.77 -11.45 -1.31
C ALA A 356 10.37 -12.83 -1.63
N GLU A 357 11.49 -13.13 -1.00
CA GLU A 357 12.57 -13.95 -1.50
C GLU A 357 12.43 -15.39 -1.04
N VAL A 358 13.24 -16.28 -1.62
CA VAL A 358 13.15 -17.73 -1.42
C VAL A 358 14.38 -18.16 -0.64
N GLY A 359 14.19 -18.75 0.54
CA GLY A 359 15.29 -19.13 1.42
C GLY A 359 16.14 -20.30 0.90
N GLY A 360 17.41 -20.28 1.29
CA GLY A 360 18.39 -21.33 1.04
C GLY A 360 18.37 -22.48 2.06
N ASP A 361 17.77 -22.25 3.23
CA ASP A 361 17.67 -23.18 4.35
C ASP A 361 17.06 -24.53 3.98
N TRP A 362 17.70 -25.63 4.42
CA TRP A 362 17.10 -26.96 4.43
C TRP A 362 17.53 -27.81 5.62
N PHE A 363 16.77 -28.87 5.84
CA PHE A 363 17.14 -29.98 6.70
C PHE A 363 16.67 -31.30 6.07
N ASP A 364 17.25 -32.43 6.48
CA ASP A 364 16.75 -33.75 6.09
C ASP A 364 17.03 -34.82 7.16
N VAL A 365 16.25 -35.90 7.11
CA VAL A 365 16.36 -37.08 7.96
C VAL A 365 16.30 -38.31 7.06
N ILE A 366 17.45 -38.96 6.88
CA ILE A 366 17.63 -40.03 5.90
C ILE A 366 18.01 -41.33 6.65
N PRO A 367 17.04 -42.23 6.90
CA PRO A 367 17.31 -43.57 7.38
C PRO A 367 18.08 -44.36 6.31
N LEU A 368 19.13 -45.06 6.75
CA LEU A 368 19.98 -45.89 5.90
C LEU A 368 19.70 -47.37 6.12
N ASP A 369 19.94 -48.19 5.10
CA ASP A 369 19.73 -49.64 5.13
C ASP A 369 20.65 -50.35 6.16
N THR A 370 21.70 -49.68 6.62
CA THR A 370 22.61 -50.11 7.69
C THR A 370 22.03 -49.96 9.10
N GLY A 371 20.82 -49.41 9.26
CA GLY A 371 20.24 -49.06 10.56
C GLY A 371 20.74 -47.72 11.14
N GLN A 372 21.67 -47.07 10.45
CA GLN A 372 22.14 -45.72 10.76
C GLN A 372 21.18 -44.65 10.23
N VAL A 373 21.35 -43.42 10.71
CA VAL A 373 20.48 -42.29 10.38
C VAL A 373 21.34 -41.07 10.07
N ALA A 374 21.21 -40.51 8.87
CA ALA A 374 21.79 -39.21 8.58
C ALA A 374 20.79 -38.10 8.95
N LEU A 375 21.24 -37.15 9.76
CA LEU A 375 20.58 -35.89 10.04
C LEU A 375 21.38 -34.79 9.33
N VAL A 376 20.70 -33.93 8.60
CA VAL A 376 21.32 -32.89 7.77
C VAL A 376 20.65 -31.57 8.06
N VAL A 377 21.44 -30.50 8.12
CA VAL A 377 20.98 -29.11 8.04
C VAL A 377 21.95 -28.34 7.14
N GLY A 378 21.48 -27.30 6.47
CA GLY A 378 22.34 -26.41 5.71
C GLY A 378 21.58 -25.19 5.24
N ASP A 379 22.33 -24.23 4.72
CA ASP A 379 21.83 -22.97 4.16
C ASP A 379 22.58 -22.68 2.85
N VAL A 380 21.93 -22.01 1.90
CA VAL A 380 22.50 -21.55 0.64
C VAL A 380 22.51 -20.02 0.65
N THR A 381 23.67 -19.42 0.45
CA THR A 381 23.84 -17.96 0.61
C THR A 381 22.94 -17.17 -0.32
N GLY A 382 22.14 -16.29 0.28
CA GLY A 382 21.30 -15.33 -0.42
C GLY A 382 19.93 -15.88 -0.81
N HIS A 383 18.97 -14.97 -0.89
CA HIS A 383 17.54 -15.32 -0.90
C HIS A 383 17.01 -15.17 -2.31
N SER A 384 17.01 -16.26 -3.09
CA SER A 384 16.59 -16.22 -4.49
C SER A 384 16.06 -17.57 -4.97
N ILE A 385 15.34 -17.55 -6.09
CA ILE A 385 14.89 -18.79 -6.75
C ILE A 385 16.08 -19.67 -7.20
N HIS A 386 17.26 -19.09 -7.41
CA HIS A 386 18.50 -19.82 -7.71
C HIS A 386 19.08 -20.50 -6.46
N ALA A 387 19.07 -19.82 -5.31
CA ALA A 387 19.49 -20.41 -4.03
C ALA A 387 18.58 -21.58 -3.64
N ALA A 388 17.26 -21.42 -3.76
CA ALA A 388 16.30 -22.51 -3.53
C ALA A 388 16.47 -23.68 -4.53
N ALA A 389 16.85 -23.41 -5.78
CA ALA A 389 17.14 -24.45 -6.77
C ALA A 389 18.45 -25.21 -6.45
N LEU A 390 19.49 -24.53 -5.98
CA LEU A 390 20.71 -25.17 -5.48
C LEU A 390 20.44 -25.97 -4.21
N MET A 391 19.68 -25.43 -3.25
CA MET A 391 19.23 -26.14 -2.04
C MET A 391 18.55 -27.46 -2.40
N GLY A 392 17.60 -27.44 -3.34
CA GLY A 392 16.92 -28.65 -3.81
C GLY A 392 17.87 -29.70 -4.42
N GLN A 393 18.89 -29.25 -5.16
CA GLN A 393 19.93 -30.11 -5.72
C GLN A 393 20.87 -30.68 -4.64
N LEU A 394 21.35 -29.85 -3.72
CA LEU A 394 22.21 -30.26 -2.61
C LEU A 394 21.50 -31.26 -1.69
N ARG A 395 20.26 -30.97 -1.30
CA ARG A 395 19.41 -31.88 -0.50
C ARG A 395 19.23 -33.22 -1.21
N THR A 396 18.80 -33.22 -2.48
CA THR A 396 18.56 -34.45 -3.25
C THR A 396 19.83 -35.26 -3.45
N THR A 397 20.96 -34.59 -3.73
CA THR A 397 22.28 -35.22 -3.87
C THR A 397 22.73 -35.83 -2.54
N THR A 398 22.56 -35.12 -1.43
CA THR A 398 22.87 -35.62 -0.08
C THR A 398 22.08 -36.91 0.21
N ALA A 399 20.77 -36.89 -0.02
CA ALA A 399 19.91 -38.06 0.18
C ALA A 399 20.31 -39.25 -0.71
N ALA A 400 20.69 -39.01 -1.97
CA ALA A 400 21.14 -40.05 -2.89
C ALA A 400 22.50 -40.66 -2.48
N LEU A 401 23.46 -39.85 -2.07
CA LEU A 401 24.79 -40.32 -1.64
C LEU A 401 24.77 -41.00 -0.27
N ALA A 402 23.99 -40.47 0.68
CA ALA A 402 23.78 -41.08 1.98
C ALA A 402 23.18 -42.50 1.86
N ARG A 403 22.12 -42.66 1.04
CA ARG A 403 21.51 -43.98 0.76
C ARG A 403 22.44 -44.96 0.06
N ARG A 404 23.48 -44.49 -0.64
CA ARG A 404 24.53 -45.34 -1.22
C ARG A 404 25.62 -45.75 -0.21
N GLY A 405 25.55 -45.29 1.04
CA GLY A 405 26.55 -45.54 2.06
C GLY A 405 27.87 -44.80 1.82
N CYS A 406 27.85 -43.66 1.11
CA CYS A 406 29.05 -42.84 0.94
C CYS A 406 29.54 -42.27 2.29
N PRO A 407 30.86 -42.24 2.55
CA PRO A 407 31.42 -41.60 3.75
C PRO A 407 31.02 -40.11 3.84
N PRO A 408 30.78 -39.56 5.05
CA PRO A 408 30.38 -38.15 5.22
C PRO A 408 31.30 -37.15 4.50
N GLU A 409 32.61 -37.31 4.65
CA GLU A 409 33.65 -36.52 4.00
C GLU A 409 33.60 -36.57 2.46
N ASP A 410 33.20 -37.71 1.88
CA ASP A 410 33.02 -37.89 0.43
C ASP A 410 31.70 -37.30 -0.08
N ILE A 411 30.66 -37.26 0.77
CA ILE A 411 29.40 -36.57 0.50
C ILE A 411 29.68 -35.06 0.41
N MET A 412 30.31 -34.47 1.43
CA MET A 412 30.61 -33.03 1.46
C MET A 412 31.48 -32.59 0.28
N ARG A 413 32.47 -33.41 -0.13
CA ARG A 413 33.28 -33.13 -1.33
C ARG A 413 32.45 -33.10 -2.61
N GLN A 414 31.47 -34.00 -2.77
CA GLN A 414 30.60 -34.01 -3.94
C GLN A 414 29.59 -32.85 -3.93
N LEU A 415 29.02 -32.52 -2.77
CA LEU A 415 28.14 -31.36 -2.59
C LEU A 415 28.87 -30.05 -2.92
N SER A 416 30.14 -29.92 -2.53
CA SER A 416 30.97 -28.75 -2.87
C SER A 416 31.20 -28.62 -4.39
N GLY A 417 31.29 -29.74 -5.10
CA GLY A 417 31.30 -29.76 -6.57
C GLY A 417 29.98 -29.29 -7.20
N VAL A 418 28.84 -29.77 -6.70
CA VAL A 418 27.51 -29.34 -7.18
C VAL A 418 27.27 -27.84 -6.95
N ALA A 419 27.72 -27.30 -5.81
CA ALA A 419 27.70 -25.86 -5.55
C ALA A 419 28.62 -25.08 -6.50
N ALA A 420 29.84 -25.58 -6.77
CA ALA A 420 30.79 -24.95 -7.69
C ALA A 420 30.39 -24.97 -9.18
N ASP A 421 29.38 -25.76 -9.56
CA ASP A 421 28.79 -25.74 -10.91
C ASP A 421 27.77 -24.58 -11.10
N HIS A 422 27.49 -23.79 -10.06
CA HIS A 422 26.63 -22.60 -10.09
C HIS A 422 27.49 -21.31 -10.09
N ASP A 423 26.87 -20.14 -10.28
CA ASP A 423 27.59 -18.84 -10.34
C ASP A 423 28.46 -18.60 -9.08
N ASP A 424 29.65 -18.03 -9.27
CA ASP A 424 30.70 -17.80 -8.25
C ASP A 424 30.24 -17.00 -7.00
N GLU A 425 29.05 -16.39 -7.04
CA GLU A 425 28.45 -15.62 -5.94
C GLU A 425 27.57 -16.47 -5.00
N ILE A 426 27.29 -17.74 -5.31
CA ILE A 426 26.39 -18.62 -4.52
C ILE A 426 27.18 -19.77 -3.89
N GLY A 427 27.36 -19.72 -2.57
CA GLY A 427 27.90 -20.82 -1.76
C GLY A 427 26.84 -21.48 -0.87
N ALA A 428 27.22 -22.51 -0.12
CA ALA A 428 26.33 -23.12 0.87
C ALA A 428 27.05 -23.57 2.14
N THR A 429 26.42 -23.38 3.30
CA THR A 429 26.82 -24.05 4.54
C THR A 429 26.12 -25.41 4.65
N CYS A 430 26.76 -26.40 5.27
CA CYS A 430 26.12 -27.69 5.55
C CYS A 430 26.73 -28.36 6.79
N LEU A 431 25.89 -28.99 7.60
CA LEU A 431 26.27 -29.88 8.69
C LEU A 431 25.60 -31.25 8.46
N TYR A 432 26.41 -32.29 8.39
CA TYR A 432 25.96 -33.67 8.21
C TYR A 432 26.34 -34.52 9.42
N ALA A 433 25.37 -35.19 10.02
CA ALA A 433 25.50 -35.97 11.24
C ALA A 433 24.97 -37.40 11.04
N LEU A 434 25.85 -38.39 10.99
CA LEU A 434 25.51 -39.81 10.84
C LEU A 434 25.48 -40.50 12.19
N TYR A 435 24.27 -40.74 12.72
CA TYR A 435 24.05 -41.46 13.96
C TYR A 435 23.95 -42.98 13.73
N ASP A 436 24.75 -43.73 14.48
CA ASP A 436 24.60 -45.17 14.66
C ASP A 436 23.97 -45.45 16.03
N ARG A 437 22.83 -46.13 16.03
CA ARG A 437 22.11 -46.54 17.25
C ARG A 437 22.85 -47.63 18.03
N GLU A 438 23.54 -48.55 17.37
CA GLU A 438 24.15 -49.70 18.04
C GLU A 438 25.36 -49.29 18.86
N SER A 439 26.27 -48.49 18.27
CA SER A 439 27.41 -47.92 19.01
C SER A 439 27.07 -46.65 19.79
N ARG A 440 25.87 -46.07 19.58
CA ARG A 440 25.46 -44.73 20.05
C ARG A 440 26.38 -43.58 19.60
N ARG A 441 27.24 -43.81 18.59
CA ARG A 441 28.15 -42.79 18.07
C ARG A 441 27.48 -41.99 16.95
N CYS A 442 27.73 -40.69 16.93
CA CYS A 442 27.35 -39.80 15.86
C CYS A 442 28.61 -39.22 15.22
N ARG A 443 28.72 -39.40 13.90
CA ARG A 443 29.82 -38.87 13.08
C ARG A 443 29.38 -37.58 12.41
N PHE A 444 30.00 -36.47 12.79
CA PHE A 444 29.73 -35.15 12.26
C PHE A 444 30.76 -34.74 11.21
N THR A 445 30.34 -33.97 10.21
CA THR A 445 31.22 -33.18 9.35
C THR A 445 30.52 -31.87 8.96
N SER A 446 31.28 -30.77 8.84
CA SER A 446 30.74 -29.42 8.59
C SER A 446 31.47 -28.73 7.44
N ALA A 447 30.72 -27.99 6.63
CA ALA A 447 31.20 -27.06 5.62
C ALA A 447 30.69 -25.67 6.01
N GLY A 448 31.50 -24.88 6.73
CA GLY A 448 31.16 -23.53 7.18
C GLY A 448 29.92 -23.38 8.10
N HIS A 449 29.25 -24.47 8.50
CA HIS A 449 27.98 -24.41 9.23
C HIS A 449 28.16 -24.35 10.75
N LEU A 450 27.15 -23.83 11.43
CA LEU A 450 27.14 -23.66 12.89
C LEU A 450 27.27 -24.98 13.65
N PRO A 451 27.93 -24.99 14.82
CA PRO A 451 28.10 -26.19 15.62
C PRO A 451 26.75 -26.63 16.23
N PRO A 452 26.40 -27.93 16.18
CA PRO A 452 25.16 -28.41 16.76
C PRO A 452 25.23 -28.38 18.29
N ALA A 453 24.09 -28.10 18.92
CA ALA A 453 23.97 -28.09 20.38
C ALA A 453 23.56 -29.48 20.89
N LEU A 454 24.30 -30.05 21.82
CA LEU A 454 23.96 -31.28 22.51
C LEU A 454 23.48 -30.98 23.93
N ARG A 455 22.20 -31.22 24.19
CA ARG A 455 21.61 -31.18 25.53
C ARG A 455 21.71 -32.57 26.16
N HIS A 456 22.49 -32.70 27.22
CA HIS A 456 22.61 -33.95 27.98
C HIS A 456 21.33 -34.25 28.78
N PRO A 457 21.15 -35.50 29.28
CA PRO A 457 20.01 -35.87 30.12
C PRO A 457 19.88 -35.02 31.40
N GLY A 458 21.02 -34.60 31.97
CA GLY A 458 21.08 -33.69 33.13
C GLY A 458 20.68 -32.23 32.83
N GLY A 459 20.38 -31.89 31.59
CA GLY A 459 19.93 -30.56 31.17
C GLY A 459 21.03 -29.57 30.80
N SER A 460 22.30 -29.88 31.06
CA SER A 460 23.43 -29.11 30.51
C SER A 460 23.45 -29.16 28.99
N VAL A 461 23.93 -28.09 28.36
CA VAL A 461 24.07 -27.96 26.90
C VAL A 461 25.53 -27.67 26.58
N GLU A 462 26.10 -28.44 25.65
CA GLU A 462 27.39 -28.16 25.02
C GLU A 462 27.20 -27.91 23.51
N PHE A 463 28.11 -27.16 22.89
CA PHE A 463 28.18 -27.06 21.43
C PHE A 463 29.30 -27.99 20.95
N ILE A 464 28.98 -28.88 20.01
CA ILE A 464 29.96 -29.85 19.51
C ILE A 464 30.93 -29.12 18.57
N ASP A 465 32.23 -29.13 18.90
CA ASP A 465 33.27 -28.68 17.99
C ASP A 465 33.42 -29.67 16.83
N VAL A 466 32.94 -29.25 15.65
CA VAL A 466 33.04 -29.99 14.39
C VAL A 466 33.98 -29.19 13.49
N PRO A 467 35.27 -29.57 13.35
CA PRO A 467 36.23 -28.84 12.53
C PRO A 467 35.73 -28.74 11.08
N GLY A 468 35.41 -27.52 10.66
CA GLY A 468 34.81 -27.27 9.36
C GLY A 468 35.82 -27.17 8.23
N GLY A 469 35.33 -27.39 7.01
CA GLY A 469 35.94 -26.81 5.80
C GLY A 469 35.36 -25.43 5.48
N MET A 470 35.84 -24.82 4.39
CA MET A 470 35.20 -23.67 3.74
C MET A 470 33.77 -24.06 3.29
N MET A 471 32.90 -23.07 3.10
CA MET A 471 31.57 -23.27 2.54
C MET A 471 31.63 -24.08 1.23
N LEU A 472 30.58 -24.86 0.96
CA LEU A 472 30.41 -25.60 -0.29
C LEU A 472 30.45 -24.62 -1.47
N GLY A 473 31.15 -24.98 -2.54
CA GLY A 473 31.41 -24.10 -3.69
C GLY A 473 32.60 -23.16 -3.51
N VAL A 474 32.96 -22.79 -2.28
CA VAL A 474 34.02 -21.81 -1.99
C VAL A 474 35.41 -22.46 -1.99
N GLY A 475 35.86 -22.83 -3.19
CA GLY A 475 37.20 -23.33 -3.47
C GLY A 475 37.49 -24.75 -2.93
N PRO A 476 38.72 -25.26 -3.11
CA PRO A 476 39.08 -26.59 -2.67
C PRO A 476 39.22 -26.65 -1.15
N SER A 477 38.36 -27.43 -0.49
CA SER A 477 38.41 -27.63 0.97
C SER A 477 38.41 -29.10 1.38
N ARG A 478 38.66 -29.34 2.67
CA ARG A 478 38.57 -30.65 3.33
C ARG A 478 37.53 -30.58 4.43
N TYR A 479 36.73 -31.63 4.52
CA TYR A 479 35.63 -31.76 5.47
C TYR A 479 35.94 -32.95 6.38
N PRO A 480 36.76 -32.78 7.43
CA PRO A 480 37.09 -33.88 8.33
C PRO A 480 35.83 -34.35 9.08
N ALA A 481 35.91 -35.57 9.60
CA ALA A 481 34.84 -36.15 10.38
C ALA A 481 35.22 -36.25 11.87
N THR A 482 34.30 -35.86 12.75
CA THR A 482 34.42 -35.97 14.22
C THR A 482 33.40 -36.98 14.73
N ASP A 483 33.85 -37.99 15.47
CA ASP A 483 32.96 -38.95 16.14
C ASP A 483 32.72 -38.55 17.60
N ILE A 484 31.46 -38.40 18.00
CA ILE A 484 31.03 -38.16 19.40
C ILE A 484 30.10 -39.29 19.85
N GLU A 485 30.19 -39.73 21.11
CA GLU A 485 29.15 -40.61 21.69
C GLU A 485 27.97 -39.74 22.14
N LEU A 486 26.75 -40.06 21.68
CA LEU A 486 25.53 -39.40 22.15
C LEU A 486 24.91 -40.24 23.29
N PRO A 487 24.88 -39.75 24.55
CA PRO A 487 24.23 -40.45 25.65
C PRO A 487 22.76 -40.73 25.35
N GLU A 488 22.17 -41.76 25.95
CA GLU A 488 20.72 -42.00 25.91
C GLU A 488 19.94 -40.83 26.53
N ASP A 489 18.76 -40.50 25.99
CA ASP A 489 17.92 -39.35 26.34
C ASP A 489 18.60 -37.96 26.16
N SER A 490 19.76 -37.89 25.50
CA SER A 490 20.31 -36.61 25.03
C SER A 490 19.52 -36.08 23.83
N VAL A 491 19.49 -34.75 23.68
CA VAL A 491 18.85 -34.07 22.54
C VAL A 491 19.90 -33.31 21.76
N LEU A 492 20.13 -33.74 20.51
CA LEU A 492 20.93 -33.03 19.53
C LEU A 492 20.04 -32.00 18.81
N ALA A 493 20.51 -30.76 18.70
CA ALA A 493 19.86 -29.67 17.98
C ALA A 493 20.76 -29.22 16.81
N LEU A 494 20.23 -29.34 15.60
CA LEU A 494 20.81 -28.80 14.37
C LEU A 494 19.94 -27.61 13.94
N TYR A 495 20.55 -26.49 13.58
CA TYR A 495 19.85 -25.23 13.34
C TYR A 495 20.64 -24.32 12.40
N THR A 496 19.93 -23.54 11.59
CA THR A 496 20.50 -22.50 10.71
C THR A 496 20.72 -21.18 11.45
N ASP A 497 21.45 -20.26 10.83
CA ASP A 497 21.84 -18.99 11.44
C ASP A 497 20.65 -18.07 11.72
N GLY A 498 19.58 -18.08 10.92
CA GLY A 498 18.35 -17.32 11.19
C GLY A 498 17.70 -17.58 12.56
N LEU A 499 18.05 -18.67 13.25
CA LEU A 499 17.64 -18.91 14.65
C LEU A 499 18.43 -18.09 15.68
N VAL A 500 19.69 -17.75 15.39
CA VAL A 500 20.65 -17.18 16.36
C VAL A 500 21.26 -15.84 15.92
N GLU A 501 21.29 -15.54 14.62
CA GLU A 501 21.80 -14.29 14.08
C GLU A 501 20.76 -13.18 14.20
N ARG A 502 21.23 -12.00 14.64
CA ARG A 502 20.41 -10.81 14.81
C ARG A 502 21.20 -9.58 14.35
N PRO A 503 20.61 -8.64 13.58
CA PRO A 503 21.30 -7.47 13.08
C PRO A 503 21.98 -6.66 14.20
N GLY A 504 23.31 -6.50 14.11
CA GLY A 504 24.09 -5.75 15.09
C GLY A 504 24.34 -6.45 16.42
N GLN A 505 24.08 -7.76 16.52
CA GLN A 505 24.49 -8.60 17.66
C GLN A 505 25.52 -9.64 17.21
N ASP A 506 26.39 -10.05 18.13
CA ASP A 506 27.32 -11.16 17.90
C ASP A 506 26.58 -12.51 17.93
N ILE A 507 26.88 -13.40 16.99
CA ILE A 507 26.22 -14.70 16.84
C ILE A 507 26.38 -15.61 18.08
N GLY A 508 27.50 -15.47 18.81
CA GLY A 508 27.73 -16.15 20.08
C GLY A 508 26.72 -15.75 21.18
N THR A 509 26.12 -14.57 21.07
CA THR A 509 25.02 -14.13 21.94
C THR A 509 23.76 -14.94 21.65
N GLY A 510 23.39 -15.12 20.38
CA GLY A 510 22.25 -15.94 19.97
C GLY A 510 22.43 -17.42 20.32
N MET A 511 23.63 -17.96 20.11
CA MET A 511 23.98 -19.32 20.57
C MET A 511 23.87 -19.45 22.10
N SER A 512 24.30 -18.44 22.86
CA SER A 512 24.14 -18.40 24.32
C SER A 512 22.66 -18.34 24.76
N ASP A 513 21.81 -17.64 24.01
CA ASP A 513 20.36 -17.59 24.23
C ASP A 513 19.70 -18.95 23.91
N LEU A 514 20.13 -19.63 22.84
CA LEU A 514 19.70 -20.99 22.48
C LEU A 514 20.07 -22.00 23.56
N ALA A 515 21.33 -22.02 24.01
CA ALA A 515 21.79 -22.90 25.08
C ALA A 515 21.02 -22.67 26.39
N ARG A 516 20.74 -21.39 26.74
CA ARG A 516 19.93 -21.04 27.92
C ARG A 516 18.50 -21.55 27.80
N THR A 517 17.89 -21.43 26.62
CA THR A 517 16.51 -21.88 26.34
C THR A 517 16.41 -23.41 26.41
N LEU A 518 17.35 -24.12 25.79
CA LEU A 518 17.45 -25.59 25.86
C LEU A 518 17.69 -26.08 27.30
N THR A 519 18.52 -25.38 28.08
CA THR A 519 18.82 -25.71 29.49
C THR A 519 17.60 -25.52 30.39
N ALA A 520 16.94 -24.35 30.28
CA ALA A 520 15.81 -23.99 31.15
C ALA A 520 14.49 -24.70 30.81
N SER A 521 14.39 -25.34 29.64
CA SER A 521 13.14 -25.96 29.20
C SER A 521 12.75 -27.19 30.04
N SER A 522 11.49 -27.19 30.46
CA SER A 522 10.79 -28.31 31.10
C SER A 522 9.82 -29.03 30.15
N ALA A 523 9.99 -28.84 28.83
CA ALA A 523 9.16 -29.42 27.78
C ALA A 523 9.06 -30.95 27.89
N ARG A 524 7.82 -31.47 27.81
CA ARG A 524 7.53 -32.91 27.96
C ARG A 524 7.67 -33.68 26.65
N SER A 525 7.56 -32.99 25.51
CA SER A 525 7.81 -33.53 24.16
C SER A 525 8.92 -32.72 23.46
N LEU A 526 9.42 -33.25 22.33
CA LEU A 526 10.33 -32.50 21.47
C LEU A 526 9.62 -31.36 20.73
N ASP A 527 8.37 -31.54 20.32
CA ASP A 527 7.57 -30.45 19.73
C ASP A 527 7.46 -29.24 20.65
N GLN A 528 7.14 -29.46 21.93
CA GLN A 528 7.12 -28.38 22.92
C GLN A 528 8.49 -27.71 23.09
N LEU A 529 9.59 -28.44 22.88
CA LEU A 529 10.94 -27.89 22.93
C LEU A 529 11.24 -27.04 21.69
N CYS A 530 10.88 -27.52 20.48
CA CYS A 530 10.95 -26.73 19.25
C CYS A 530 10.15 -25.43 19.35
N ASP A 531 8.89 -25.53 19.79
CA ASP A 531 7.98 -24.39 19.90
C ASP A 531 8.50 -23.37 20.93
N SER A 532 9.10 -23.84 22.04
CA SER A 532 9.72 -22.97 23.03
C SER A 532 10.98 -22.26 22.51
N VAL A 533 11.78 -22.95 21.69
CA VAL A 533 12.98 -22.38 21.06
C VAL A 533 12.57 -21.33 20.04
N LEU A 534 11.64 -21.63 19.12
CA LEU A 534 11.14 -20.64 18.16
C LEU A 534 10.51 -19.42 18.82
N ALA A 535 9.63 -19.62 19.80
CA ALA A 535 8.97 -18.51 20.49
C ALA A 535 9.95 -17.60 21.25
N GLY A 536 11.09 -18.13 21.71
CA GLY A 536 12.13 -17.36 22.41
C GLY A 536 13.15 -16.69 21.48
N LEU A 537 13.39 -17.23 20.29
CA LEU A 537 14.52 -16.85 19.43
C LEU A 537 14.14 -16.36 18.04
N GLY A 538 13.17 -17.00 17.37
CA GLY A 538 12.80 -16.72 15.97
C GLY A 538 11.92 -15.47 15.77
N ALA A 539 11.55 -14.75 16.83
CA ALA A 539 10.75 -13.54 16.75
C ALA A 539 11.52 -12.41 16.05
N GLY A 540 11.16 -12.10 14.81
CA GLY A 540 11.79 -11.04 14.01
C GLY A 540 13.03 -11.47 13.23
N ALA A 541 13.21 -12.78 13.00
CA ALA A 541 14.21 -13.30 12.08
C ALA A 541 14.09 -12.64 10.70
N ARG A 542 15.25 -12.37 10.09
CA ARG A 542 15.37 -11.85 8.72
C ARG A 542 15.68 -12.93 7.70
N ASP A 543 16.25 -14.02 8.18
CA ASP A 543 16.50 -15.23 7.41
C ASP A 543 15.44 -16.29 7.73
N ASP A 544 15.47 -17.36 6.96
CA ASP A 544 14.70 -18.57 7.24
C ASP A 544 15.23 -19.27 8.51
N ILE A 545 14.42 -20.15 9.09
CA ILE A 545 14.80 -20.95 10.25
C ILE A 545 14.47 -22.42 9.97
N ALA A 546 15.49 -23.23 9.71
CA ALA A 546 15.44 -24.67 9.89
C ALA A 546 15.90 -25.05 11.30
N LEU A 547 15.06 -25.74 12.06
CA LEU A 547 15.39 -26.33 13.37
C LEU A 547 15.06 -27.82 13.39
N LEU A 548 16.03 -28.67 13.68
CA LEU A 548 15.90 -30.11 13.79
C LEU A 548 16.38 -30.60 15.16
N LEU A 549 15.48 -31.16 15.97
CA LEU A 549 15.77 -31.74 17.27
C LEU A 549 15.65 -33.27 17.21
N ALA A 550 16.74 -33.97 17.52
CA ALA A 550 16.79 -35.43 17.60
C ALA A 550 17.14 -35.89 19.03
N ARG A 551 16.23 -36.62 19.69
CA ARG A 551 16.48 -37.26 20.98
C ARG A 551 16.86 -38.72 20.79
N THR A 552 18.00 -39.13 21.33
CA THR A 552 18.36 -40.55 21.43
C THR A 552 17.43 -41.26 22.40
N THR A 553 17.01 -42.48 22.07
CA THR A 553 16.13 -43.27 22.92
C THR A 553 16.72 -44.64 23.19
N ALA A 554 16.62 -45.09 24.44
CA ALA A 554 16.99 -46.44 24.83
C ALA A 554 16.24 -47.46 23.97
N GLY A 555 16.99 -48.21 23.18
CA GLY A 555 16.43 -49.21 22.29
C GLY A 555 15.96 -50.42 23.05
N THR A 556 14.65 -50.63 23.16
CA THR A 556 14.15 -52.00 23.39
C THR A 556 14.51 -52.84 22.17
N ALA A 557 15.48 -53.73 22.33
CA ALA A 557 15.64 -54.86 21.42
C ALA A 557 14.35 -55.70 21.46
N ARG A 558 13.88 -56.13 20.30
CA ARG A 558 12.70 -56.98 20.14
C ARG A 558 13.08 -58.20 19.30
#